data_AF-A0A4R5AES2-F1
#
_entry.id   AF-A0A4R5AES2-F1
#
_cell.length_a   1.000
_cell.length_b   1.000
_cell.length_c   1.000
_cell.angle_alpha   90.00
_cell.angle_beta   90.00
_cell.angle_gamma   90.00
#
_symmetry.space_group_name_H-M   'P 1'
#
loop_
_entity.id
_entity.type
_entity.pdbx_description
1 polymer ?
#
loop_
_entity_poly.entity_id
_entity_poly.type
_entity_poly.pdbx_seq_one_letter_code
_entity_poly.pdbx_strand_id
1 'polypeptide(L)'
;MTAITARRVVVGTGPVSFDEIVAVARGGAGVELGADARAAVARSREVIEKLAVADLPYYGVSTGFGALATRHIPAERRAGL
;
A
#
# COMPACT_ATOMS: atom_id res chain seq x y z
N MET A 1 24.07 26.97 9.35
CA MET A 1 23.12 25.85 9.23
C MET A 1 21.74 26.43 8.98
N THR A 2 21.37 26.62 7.72
CA THR A 2 20.04 27.09 7.35
C THR A 2 19.07 25.94 7.58
N ALA A 3 18.08 26.10 8.46
CA ALA A 3 17.04 25.12 8.65
C ALA A 3 16.29 24.93 7.33
N ILE A 4 16.44 23.77 6.71
CA ILE A 4 15.57 23.36 5.60
C ILE A 4 14.21 23.14 6.24
N THR A 5 13.27 24.08 6.09
CA THR A 5 11.86 23.79 6.30
C THR A 5 11.50 22.72 5.29
N ALA A 6 11.49 21.45 5.73
CA ALA A 6 11.22 20.32 4.86
C ALA A 6 9.82 20.48 4.26
N ARG A 7 9.77 20.81 2.96
CA ARG A 7 8.52 20.85 2.19
C ARG A 7 7.87 19.47 2.25
N ARG A 8 6.56 19.40 2.50
CA ARG A 8 5.79 18.15 2.52
C ARG A 8 4.81 18.09 1.34
N VAL A 9 4.71 16.93 0.71
CA VAL A 9 3.67 16.57 -0.26
C VAL A 9 2.64 15.69 0.46
N VAL A 10 1.37 16.08 0.40
CA VAL A 10 0.26 15.30 1.00
C VAL A 10 -0.36 14.43 -0.08
N VAL A 11 -0.28 13.11 0.11
CA VAL A 11 -0.86 12.12 -0.81
C VAL A 11 -2.25 11.73 -0.29
N GLY A 12 -3.27 12.15 -1.01
CA GLY A 12 -4.66 11.76 -0.81
C GLY A 12 -5.07 10.57 -1.69
N THR A 13 -6.36 10.48 -1.99
CA THR A 13 -6.93 9.47 -2.91
C THR A 13 -6.88 9.89 -4.39
N GLY A 14 -6.60 11.17 -4.66
CA GLY A 14 -6.47 11.72 -6.00
C GLY A 14 -5.09 11.56 -6.62
N PRO A 15 -4.91 11.98 -7.88
CA PRO A 15 -3.62 11.94 -8.54
C PRO A 15 -2.62 12.89 -7.88
N VAL A 16 -1.34 12.51 -7.90
CA VAL A 16 -0.22 13.40 -7.59
C VAL A 16 0.26 14.07 -8.89
N SER A 17 0.72 15.32 -8.80
CA SER A 17 1.27 16.04 -9.94
C SER A 17 2.74 15.67 -10.22
N PHE A 18 3.21 15.94 -11.45
CA PHE A 18 4.61 15.72 -11.80
C PHE A 18 5.57 16.57 -10.95
N ASP A 19 5.19 17.80 -10.60
CA ASP A 19 6.00 18.68 -9.77
C ASP A 19 6.15 18.13 -8.35
N GLU A 20 5.08 17.57 -7.79
CA GLU A 20 5.13 16.89 -6.49
C GLU A 20 6.02 15.64 -6.53
N ILE A 21 5.97 14.86 -7.62
CA ILE A 21 6.86 13.71 -7.83
C ILE A 21 8.32 14.16 -7.84
N VAL A 22 8.66 15.20 -8.63
CA VAL A 22 10.04 15.71 -8.71
C VAL A 22 10.50 16.29 -7.37
N ALA A 23 9.62 17.01 -6.67
CA ALA A 23 9.91 17.58 -5.36
C ALA A 23 10.28 16.50 -4.33
N VAL A 24 9.61 15.35 -4.34
CA VAL A 24 9.96 14.22 -3.45
C VAL A 24 11.20 13.49 -3.95
N ALA A 25 11.20 13.03 -5.20
CA ALA A 25 12.23 12.13 -5.73
C ALA A 25 13.61 12.79 -5.88
N ARG A 26 13.66 14.11 -6.14
CA ARG A 26 14.90 14.86 -6.38
C ARG A 26 15.08 16.05 -5.44
N GLY A 27 13.98 16.64 -4.96
CA GLY A 27 13.99 17.83 -4.11
C GLY A 27 14.03 17.56 -2.61
N GLY A 28 13.97 16.29 -2.18
CA GLY A 28 14.01 15.92 -0.76
C GLY A 28 12.77 16.34 0.04
N ALA A 29 11.65 16.63 -0.62
CA ALA A 29 10.39 16.89 0.07
C ALA A 29 9.93 15.62 0.81
N GLY A 30 9.44 15.79 2.04
CA GLY A 30 8.80 14.72 2.81
C GLY A 30 7.43 14.34 2.24
N VAL A 31 6.95 13.16 2.59
CA VAL A 31 5.62 12.67 2.20
C VAL A 31 4.75 12.48 3.44
N GLU A 32 3.50 12.89 3.35
CA GLU A 32 2.48 12.63 4.36
C GLU A 32 1.22 12.04 3.71
N LEU A 33 0.61 11.04 4.35
CA LEU A 33 -0.68 10.52 3.90
C LEU A 33 -1.81 11.40 4.42
N GLY A 34 -2.64 11.89 3.51
CA GLY A 34 -3.89 12.56 3.82
C GLY A 34 -4.85 11.67 4.62
N ALA A 35 -5.75 12.29 5.37
CA ALA A 35 -6.73 11.56 6.17
C ALA A 35 -7.64 10.67 5.30
N ASP A 36 -7.97 11.13 4.10
CA ASP A 36 -8.74 10.38 3.10
C ASP A 36 -7.99 9.13 2.60
N ALA A 37 -6.69 9.26 2.32
CA ALA A 37 -5.83 8.14 1.93
C ALA A 37 -5.71 7.11 3.05
N ARG A 38 -5.48 7.56 4.31
CA ARG A 38 -5.43 6.67 5.47
C ARG A 38 -6.74 5.90 5.64
N ALA A 39 -7.88 6.57 5.51
CA ALA A 39 -9.19 5.94 5.57
C ALA A 39 -9.40 4.94 4.41
N ALA A 40 -8.96 5.27 3.19
CA ALA A 40 -9.06 4.38 2.04
C ALA A 40 -8.20 3.11 2.21
N VAL A 41 -6.97 3.25 2.72
CA VAL A 41 -6.08 2.11 3.03
C VAL A 41 -6.70 1.22 4.11
N ALA A 42 -7.28 1.80 5.17
CA ALA A 42 -7.96 1.03 6.21
C ALA A 42 -9.15 0.21 5.64
N ARG A 43 -10.00 0.83 4.82
CA ARG A 43 -11.10 0.10 4.14
C ARG A 43 -10.59 -1.00 3.23
N SER A 44 -9.51 -0.75 2.48
CA SER A 44 -8.88 -1.78 1.64
C SER A 44 -8.38 -2.96 2.47
N ARG A 45 -7.78 -2.68 3.64
CA ARG A 45 -7.32 -3.72 4.56
C ARG A 45 -8.47 -4.60 5.05
N GLU A 46 -9.61 -4.03 5.42
CA GLU A 46 -10.81 -4.79 5.82
C GLU A 46 -11.29 -5.75 4.73
N VAL A 47 -11.21 -5.34 3.46
CA VAL A 47 -11.54 -6.21 2.32
C VAL A 47 -10.56 -7.38 2.26
N ILE A 48 -9.25 -7.12 2.35
CA ILE A 48 -8.23 -8.17 2.32
C ILE A 48 -8.40 -9.17 3.47
N GLU A 49 -8.74 -8.70 4.67
CA GLU A 49 -9.01 -9.58 5.83
C GLU A 49 -10.16 -10.56 5.55
N LYS A 50 -11.23 -10.08 4.91
CA LYS A 50 -12.36 -10.94 4.49
C LYS A 50 -11.94 -11.94 3.42
N LEU A 51 -11.18 -11.50 2.42
CA LEU A 51 -10.71 -12.37 1.33
C LEU A 51 -9.71 -13.43 1.83
N ALA A 52 -8.95 -13.13 2.87
CA ALA A 52 -8.00 -14.08 3.45
C ALA A 52 -8.69 -15.32 4.03
N VAL A 53 -9.89 -15.19 4.59
CA VAL A 53 -10.63 -16.31 5.19
C VAL A 53 -11.73 -16.88 4.29
N ALA A 54 -11.88 -16.33 3.08
CA ALA A 54 -12.87 -16.82 2.13
C ALA A 54 -12.46 -18.19 1.55
N ASP A 55 -13.46 -19.02 1.23
CA ASP A 55 -13.23 -20.33 0.61
C ASP A 55 -12.67 -20.23 -0.82
N LEU A 56 -12.94 -19.11 -1.50
CA LEU A 56 -12.43 -18.85 -2.83
C LEU A 56 -10.94 -18.44 -2.78
N PRO A 57 -10.08 -18.99 -3.66
CA PRO A 57 -8.68 -18.62 -3.71
C PRO A 57 -8.48 -17.23 -4.37
N TYR A 58 -7.64 -16.40 -3.75
CA TYR A 58 -7.27 -15.07 -4.23
C TYR A 58 -5.74 -14.96 -4.37
N TYR A 59 -5.30 -14.54 -5.56
CA TYR A 59 -3.88 -14.45 -5.91
C TYR A 59 -3.08 -13.58 -4.91
N GLY A 60 -2.04 -14.15 -4.32
CA GLY A 60 -1.18 -13.45 -3.36
C GLY A 60 -1.83 -13.14 -2.00
N VAL A 61 -3.06 -13.63 -1.76
CA VAL A 61 -3.75 -13.52 -0.46
C VAL A 61 -3.93 -14.90 0.15
N SER A 62 -4.61 -15.81 -0.55
CA SER A 62 -4.83 -17.20 -0.13
C SER A 62 -4.15 -18.22 -1.05
N THR A 63 -3.41 -17.76 -2.06
CA THR A 63 -2.54 -18.59 -2.91
C THR A 63 -1.09 -18.10 -2.87
N GLY A 64 -0.18 -18.86 -3.48
CA GLY A 64 1.19 -18.40 -3.73
C GLY A 64 1.29 -17.43 -4.91
N PHE A 65 2.53 -17.09 -5.28
CA PHE A 65 2.86 -16.23 -6.42
C PHE A 65 3.40 -17.05 -7.61
N GLY A 66 3.27 -16.52 -8.82
CA GLY A 66 3.86 -17.13 -10.03
C GLY A 66 3.46 -18.59 -10.23
N ALA A 67 4.45 -19.50 -10.27
CA ALA A 67 4.22 -20.93 -10.44
C ALA A 67 3.35 -21.58 -9.33
N LEU A 68 3.17 -20.90 -8.18
CA LEU A 68 2.34 -21.35 -7.06
C LEU A 68 0.98 -20.65 -6.99
N ALA A 69 0.61 -19.87 -8.02
CA ALA A 69 -0.65 -19.12 -8.07
C ALA A 69 -1.92 -20.01 -7.93
N THR A 70 -1.84 -21.28 -8.31
CA THR A 70 -2.96 -22.23 -8.24
C THR A 70 -3.03 -23.00 -6.92
N ARG A 71 -2.01 -22.87 -6.07
CA ARG A 71 -1.93 -23.61 -4.81
C ARG A 71 -2.55 -22.78 -3.69
N HIS A 72 -3.63 -23.30 -3.10
CA HIS A 72 -4.18 -22.73 -1.88
C HIS A 72 -3.19 -22.87 -0.72
N ILE A 73 -2.99 -21.79 0.03
CA ILE A 73 -2.10 -21.70 1.19
C ILE A 73 -2.95 -21.49 2.44
N PRO A 74 -2.94 -22.43 3.41
CA PRO A 74 -3.62 -22.26 4.70
C PRO A 74 -3.13 -21.02 5.46
N ALA A 75 -4.01 -20.40 6.24
CA ALA A 75 -3.77 -19.11 6.88
C ALA A 75 -2.50 -19.09 7.75
N GLU A 76 -2.28 -20.15 8.52
CA GLU A 76 -1.14 -20.35 9.42
C GLU A 76 0.23 -20.41 8.71
N ARG A 77 0.25 -20.59 7.39
CA ARG A 77 1.49 -20.65 6.60
C ARG A 77 1.80 -19.37 5.81
N ARG A 78 0.91 -18.37 5.84
CA ARG A 78 1.01 -17.18 4.96
C ARG A 78 2.02 -16.14 5.42
N ALA A 79 2.32 -16.06 6.73
CA ALA A 79 3.29 -15.11 7.27
C ALA A 79 4.76 -15.45 6.92
N GLY A 80 5.02 -16.65 6.39
CA GLY A 80 6.36 -17.13 6.02
C GLY A 80 6.65 -17.17 4.52
N LEU A 81 5.83 -16.49 3.71
CA LEU A 81 6.04 -16.31 2.26
C LEU A 81 6.92 -15.09 1.96
#